data_AF-A0A6M4X1L5-F1
#
_entry.id   AF-A0A6M4X1L5-F1
#
_cell.length_a   1.000
_cell.length_b   1.000
_cell.length_c   1.000
_cell.angle_alpha   90.00
_cell.angle_beta   90.00
_cell.angle_gamma   90.00
#
_symmetry.space_group_name_H-M   'P 1'
#
loop_
_entity.id
_entity.type
_entity.pdbx_description
1 polymer ?
#
loop_
_entity_poly.entity_id
_entity_poly.type
_entity_poly.pdbx_seq_one_letter_code
_entity_poly.pdbx_strand_id
1 'polypeptide(L)'
;MERPDDRIASVLRFASELVAWVATPWALSTYSWLYAVLAVVVLIGLPTVFSTPGDKTQVIIPVSGTVTILLVLLQLAAAAISAWWVWPTYAAVLVSLLVAITLVTERQRWRWLLSRDRHSG
;
A
#
# COMPACT_ATOMS: atom_id res chain seq x y z
N MET A 1 3.12 -12.78 21.10
CA MET A 1 1.87 -12.73 20.30
C MET A 1 2.17 -13.35 18.95
N GLU A 2 1.52 -14.46 18.63
CA GLU A 2 1.55 -15.07 17.30
C GLU A 2 1.17 -14.02 16.25
N ARG A 3 1.83 -14.07 15.08
CA ARG A 3 1.43 -13.24 13.93
C ARG A 3 0.04 -13.71 13.46
N PRO A 4 -0.96 -12.82 13.30
CA PRO A 4 -2.25 -13.21 12.77
C PRO A 4 -2.12 -13.80 11.36
N ASP A 5 -3.03 -14.71 11.01
CA ASP A 5 -3.01 -15.35 9.69
C ASP A 5 -3.48 -14.35 8.62
N ASP A 6 -2.52 -13.61 8.06
CA ASP A 6 -2.76 -12.39 7.27
C ASP A 6 -2.87 -12.64 5.75
N ARG A 7 -3.06 -13.89 5.29
CA ARG A 7 -3.03 -14.21 3.84
C ARG A 7 -4.05 -13.41 3.03
N ILE A 8 -5.29 -13.34 3.52
CA ILE A 8 -6.37 -12.61 2.82
C ILE A 8 -6.06 -11.11 2.77
N ALA A 9 -5.62 -10.53 3.90
CA ALA A 9 -5.21 -9.13 3.96
C ALA A 9 -4.05 -8.84 3.00
N SER A 10 -3.05 -9.73 2.95
CA SER A 10 -1.89 -9.62 2.07
C SER A 10 -2.29 -9.66 0.59
N VAL A 11 -3.20 -10.57 0.20
CA VAL A 11 -3.70 -10.67 -1.19
C VAL A 11 -4.48 -9.40 -1.58
N LEU A 12 -5.36 -8.91 -0.71
CA LEU A 12 -6.15 -7.68 -0.95
C LEU A 12 -5.25 -6.44 -1.06
N ARG A 13 -4.24 -6.35 -0.19
CA ARG A 13 -3.22 -5.31 -0.24
C ARG A 13 -2.43 -5.37 -1.53
N PHE A 14 -1.98 -6.56 -1.94
CA PHE A 14 -1.25 -6.74 -3.19
C PHE A 14 -2.10 -6.38 -4.41
N ALA A 15 -3.38 -6.76 -4.42
CA ALA A 15 -4.32 -6.36 -5.47
C ALA A 15 -4.46 -4.83 -5.54
N SER A 16 -4.55 -4.16 -4.39
CA SER A 16 -4.60 -2.69 -4.32
C SER A 16 -3.30 -2.04 -4.78
N GLU A 17 -2.14 -2.62 -4.45
CA GLU A 17 -0.83 -2.16 -4.94
C GLU A 17 -0.73 -2.28 -6.45
N LEU A 18 -1.18 -3.41 -7.01
CA LEU A 18 -1.18 -3.63 -8.46
C LEU A 18 -2.07 -2.60 -9.17
N VAL A 19 -3.26 -2.31 -8.62
CA VAL A 19 -4.11 -1.23 -9.14
C VAL A 19 -3.40 0.12 -9.07
N ALA A 20 -2.73 0.45 -7.97
CA ALA A 20 -1.96 1.69 -7.85
C ALA A 20 -0.86 1.77 -8.91
N TRP A 21 -0.12 0.69 -9.14
CA TRP A 21 0.98 0.64 -10.10
C TRP A 21 0.52 0.74 -11.56
N VAL A 22 -0.74 0.40 -11.86
CA VAL A 22 -1.29 0.53 -13.22
C VAL A 22 -1.99 1.89 -13.40
N ALA A 23 -2.86 2.26 -12.47
CA ALA A 23 -3.69 3.46 -12.60
C ALA A 23 -2.87 4.75 -12.44
N THR A 24 -1.92 4.81 -11.49
CA THR A 24 -1.16 6.03 -11.21
C THR A 24 -0.26 6.48 -12.37
N PRO A 25 0.59 5.63 -12.97
CA PRO A 25 1.38 6.06 -14.11
C PRO A 25 0.54 6.36 -15.34
N TRP A 26 -0.60 5.70 -15.53
CA TRP A 26 -1.52 6.03 -16.63
C TRP A 26 -2.21 7.39 -16.41
N ALA A 27 -2.56 7.73 -15.18
CA ALA A 27 -3.06 9.06 -14.85
C ALA A 27 -2.01 10.13 -15.14
N LEU A 28 -0.77 9.89 -14.70
CA LEU A 28 0.31 10.86 -14.79
C LEU A 28 0.94 10.94 -16.19
N SER A 29 0.84 9.89 -17.01
CA SER A 29 1.33 9.92 -18.39
C SER A 29 0.58 10.92 -19.26
N THR A 30 -0.66 11.28 -18.90
CA THR A 30 -1.41 12.36 -19.56
C THR A 30 -0.76 13.74 -19.39
N TYR A 31 0.03 13.92 -18.33
CA TYR A 31 0.77 15.15 -18.06
C TYR A 31 2.22 15.08 -18.56
N SER A 32 2.95 14.02 -18.21
CA SER A 32 4.31 13.77 -18.68
C SER A 32 4.73 12.33 -18.39
N TRP A 33 5.45 11.72 -19.32
CA TRP A 33 6.01 10.38 -19.15
C TRP A 33 7.01 10.31 -17.97
N LEU A 34 7.68 11.41 -17.61
CA LEU A 34 8.57 11.45 -16.44
C LEU A 34 7.79 11.23 -15.14
N TYR A 35 6.60 11.82 -15.01
CA TYR A 35 5.78 11.63 -13.81
C TYR A 35 5.29 10.19 -13.68
N ALA A 36 5.01 9.53 -14.81
CA ALA A 36 4.67 8.11 -14.82
C ALA A 36 5.83 7.24 -14.32
N VAL A 37 7.05 7.49 -14.80
CA VAL A 37 8.25 6.77 -14.33
C VAL A 37 8.51 7.04 -12.84
N LEU A 38 8.44 8.29 -12.41
CA LEU A 38 8.60 8.66 -11.00
C LEU A 38 7.56 7.97 -10.12
N ALA A 39 6.30 7.90 -10.55
CA ALA A 39 5.26 7.22 -9.79
C ALA A 39 5.56 5.73 -9.60
N VAL A 40 6.02 5.04 -10.65
CA VAL A 40 6.41 3.62 -10.53
C VAL A 40 7.60 3.47 -9.59
N VAL A 41 8.64 4.30 -9.75
CA VAL A 41 9.83 4.27 -8.90
C VAL A 41 9.47 4.51 -7.42
N VAL A 42 8.59 5.48 -7.14
CA VAL A 42 8.17 5.81 -5.78
C VAL A 42 7.28 4.71 -5.20
N LEU A 43 6.24 4.28 -5.92
CA LEU A 43 5.25 3.31 -5.43
C LEU A 43 5.80 1.89 -5.29
N ILE A 44 6.89 1.55 -5.98
CA ILE A 44 7.58 0.28 -5.81
C ILE A 44 8.77 0.46 -4.87
N GLY A 45 9.63 1.43 -5.15
CA GLY A 45 10.90 1.61 -4.47
C GLY A 45 10.76 1.89 -2.97
N LEU A 46 9.84 2.76 -2.55
CA LEU A 46 9.65 3.04 -1.12
C LEU A 46 9.30 1.77 -0.32
N PRO A 47 8.23 1.02 -0.62
CA PRO A 47 7.89 -0.19 0.13
C PRO A 47 8.88 -1.34 -0.04
N THR A 48 9.70 -1.33 -1.10
CA THR A 48 10.80 -2.28 -1.27
C THR A 48 11.97 -1.98 -0.32
N VAL A 49 12.35 -0.71 -0.19
CA VAL A 49 13.52 -0.29 0.60
C VAL A 49 13.19 -0.24 2.10
N PHE A 50 12.00 0.25 2.45
CA PHE A 50 11.56 0.36 3.84
C PHE A 50 10.75 -0.86 4.25
N SER A 51 11.17 -1.57 5.31
CA SER A 51 10.43 -2.71 5.85
C SER A 51 10.56 -2.79 7.36
N THR A 52 9.50 -3.22 8.05
CA THR A 52 9.53 -3.39 9.51
C THR A 52 10.38 -4.61 9.89
N PRO A 53 11.30 -4.48 10.85
CA PRO A 53 12.04 -5.62 11.40
C PRO A 53 11.11 -6.74 11.89
N GLY A 54 11.33 -7.96 11.40
CA GLY A 54 10.49 -9.12 11.71
C GLY A 54 9.23 -9.29 10.84
N ASP A 55 8.97 -8.38 9.90
CA ASP A 55 7.94 -8.59 8.86
C ASP A 55 8.48 -9.39 7.66
N LYS A 56 9.77 -9.22 7.34
CA LYS A 56 10.49 -9.93 6.26
C LYS A 56 11.87 -10.39 6.74
N THR A 57 12.38 -11.48 6.17
CA THR A 57 13.69 -12.07 6.49
C THR A 57 14.86 -11.17 6.11
N GLN A 58 14.67 -10.30 5.11
CA GLN A 58 15.65 -9.31 4.64
C GLN A 58 15.06 -7.92 4.75
N VAL A 59 15.75 -7.03 5.47
CA VAL A 59 15.36 -5.63 5.68
C VAL A 59 16.53 -4.76 5.21
N ILE A 60 16.27 -3.88 4.24
CA ILE A 60 17.28 -2.94 3.72
C ILE A 60 17.39 -1.75 4.66
N ILE A 61 16.27 -1.02 4.86
CA ILE A 61 16.18 0.04 5.86
C ILE A 61 15.06 -0.31 6.87
N PRO A 62 15.41 -0.57 8.14
CA PRO A 62 14.43 -0.87 9.16
C PRO A 62 13.62 0.39 9.50
N VAL A 63 12.29 0.26 9.47
CA VAL A 63 11.37 1.34 9.84
C VAL A 63 10.34 0.87 10.88
N SER A 64 9.78 1.82 11.64
CA SER A 64 8.72 1.52 12.60
C SER A 64 7.45 1.01 11.91
N GLY A 65 6.63 0.26 12.64
CA GLY A 65 5.34 -0.22 12.13
C GLY A 65 4.44 0.93 11.65
N THR A 66 4.54 2.09 12.31
CA THR A 66 3.84 3.32 11.89
C THR A 66 4.20 3.76 10.46
N VAL A 67 5.49 3.75 10.09
CA VAL A 67 5.92 4.11 8.72
C VAL A 67 5.37 3.13 7.70
N THR A 68 5.34 1.84 8.03
CA THR A 68 4.76 0.82 7.15
C THR A 68 3.26 1.01 6.95
N ILE A 69 2.52 1.43 7.98
CA ILE A 69 1.10 1.80 7.84
C ILE A 69 0.96 2.99 6.89
N LEU A 70 1.79 4.02 7.02
CA LEU A 70 1.77 5.18 6.12
C LEU A 70 2.05 4.80 4.67
N LEU A 71 2.98 3.88 4.41
CA LEU A 71 3.26 3.37 3.06
C LEU A 71 2.08 2.60 2.46
N VAL A 72 1.37 1.82 3.27
CA VAL A 72 0.15 1.14 2.81
C VAL A 72 -0.95 2.16 2.49
N LEU A 73 -1.14 3.16 3.36
CA LEU A 73 -2.11 4.23 3.13
C LEU A 73 -1.80 5.03 1.87
N LEU A 74 -0.53 5.31 1.59
CA LEU A 74 -0.09 5.96 0.36
C LEU A 74 -0.55 5.18 -0.87
N GLN A 75 -0.40 3.85 -0.86
CA GLN A 75 -0.73 3.00 -2.00
C GLN A 75 -2.23 2.90 -2.21
N LEU A 76 -2.99 2.81 -1.11
CA LEU A 76 -4.45 2.82 -1.16
C LEU A 76 -5.01 4.15 -1.66
N ALA A 77 -4.43 5.27 -1.22
CA ALA A 77 -4.81 6.60 -1.69
C ALA A 77 -4.50 6.78 -3.18
N ALA A 78 -3.29 6.37 -3.62
CA ALA A 78 -2.91 6.42 -5.02
C ALA A 78 -3.86 5.57 -5.89
N ALA A 79 -4.15 4.33 -5.49
CA ALA A 79 -5.10 3.47 -6.20
C ALA A 79 -6.49 4.11 -6.33
N ALA A 80 -7.05 4.62 -5.23
CA ALA A 80 -8.38 5.23 -5.24
C ALA A 80 -8.44 6.47 -6.11
N ILE A 81 -7.53 7.43 -5.91
CA ILE A 81 -7.53 8.72 -6.63
C ILE A 81 -7.30 8.48 -8.12
N SER A 82 -6.30 7.68 -8.49
CA SER A 82 -5.99 7.44 -9.90
C SER A 82 -7.06 6.63 -10.61
N ALA A 83 -7.73 5.69 -9.94
CA ALA A 83 -8.84 4.95 -10.53
C ALA A 83 -10.02 5.88 -10.89
N TRP A 84 -10.37 6.83 -10.02
CA TRP A 84 -11.39 7.84 -10.33
C TRP A 84 -11.00 8.78 -11.47
N TRP A 85 -9.71 8.95 -11.72
CA TRP A 85 -9.23 9.87 -12.75
C TRP A 85 -9.14 9.22 -14.13
N VAL A 86 -8.75 7.95 -14.19
CA VAL A 86 -8.42 7.25 -15.45
C VAL A 86 -9.52 6.30 -15.89
N TRP A 87 -10.23 5.68 -14.95
CA TRP A 87 -11.16 4.60 -15.28
C TRP A 87 -12.62 5.04 -15.22
N PRO A 88 -13.51 4.31 -15.92
CA PRO A 88 -14.95 4.52 -15.79
C PRO A 88 -15.43 4.38 -14.35
N THR A 89 -16.52 5.08 -14.01
CA THR A 89 -17.06 5.14 -12.64
C THR A 89 -17.32 3.77 -12.02
N TYR A 90 -17.78 2.77 -12.78
CA TYR A 90 -17.99 1.42 -12.25
C TYR A 90 -16.68 0.77 -11.76
N ALA A 91 -15.57 0.95 -12.48
CA ALA A 91 -14.27 0.42 -12.11
C ALA A 91 -13.70 1.17 -10.90
N ALA A 92 -13.85 2.49 -10.86
CA ALA A 92 -13.44 3.31 -9.72
C ALA A 92 -14.21 2.94 -8.43
N VAL A 93 -15.50 2.61 -8.53
CA VAL A 93 -16.29 2.10 -7.41
C VAL A 93 -15.76 0.75 -6.93
N LEU A 94 -15.45 -0.18 -7.83
CA LEU A 94 -14.86 -1.48 -7.45
C LEU A 94 -13.51 -1.33 -6.77
N VAL A 95 -12.64 -0.44 -7.27
CA VAL A 95 -11.36 -0.12 -6.61
C VAL A 95 -11.57 0.49 -5.24
N SER A 96 -12.53 1.41 -5.10
CA SER A 96 -12.86 2.03 -3.81
C SER A 96 -13.34 0.99 -2.79
N LEU A 97 -14.16 0.02 -3.24
CA LEU A 97 -14.58 -1.12 -2.41
C LEU A 97 -13.39 -1.99 -2.02
N LEU A 98 -12.50 -2.31 -2.96
CA LEU A 98 -11.28 -3.08 -2.68
C LEU A 98 -10.40 -2.38 -1.63
N VAL A 99 -10.20 -1.06 -1.76
CA VAL A 99 -9.47 -0.25 -0.80
C VAL A 99 -10.14 -0.28 0.57
N ALA A 100 -11.46 -0.11 0.63
CA ALA A 100 -12.21 -0.15 1.88
C ALA A 100 -12.10 -1.52 2.58
N ILE A 101 -12.23 -2.61 1.84
CA ILE A 101 -12.08 -3.97 2.38
C ILE A 101 -10.64 -4.16 2.89
N THR A 102 -9.64 -3.72 2.11
CA THR A 102 -8.23 -3.81 2.49
C THR A 102 -7.97 -3.09 3.81
N LEU A 103 -8.48 -1.85 3.97
CA LEU A 103 -8.38 -1.08 5.21
C LEU A 103 -8.95 -1.82 6.40
N VAL A 104 -10.10 -2.49 6.24
CA VAL A 104 -10.74 -3.24 7.33
C VAL A 104 -9.91 -4.47 7.69
N THR A 105 -9.42 -5.22 6.71
CA THR A 105 -8.63 -6.43 6.95
C THR A 105 -7.26 -6.12 7.58
N GLU A 106 -6.63 -5.01 7.20
CA GLU A 106 -5.32 -4.62 7.73
C GLU A 106 -5.40 -4.06 9.16
N ARG A 107 -6.59 -3.74 9.69
CA ARG A 107 -6.73 -3.18 11.06
C ARG A 107 -6.11 -4.07 12.14
N GLN A 108 -6.23 -5.38 12.02
CA GLN A 108 -5.70 -6.31 13.01
C GLN A 108 -4.16 -6.31 13.00
N ARG A 109 -3.57 -6.28 11.80
CA ARG A 109 -2.12 -6.15 11.60
C ARG A 109 -1.59 -4.81 12.08
N TRP A 110 -2.30 -3.71 11.82
CA TRP A 110 -1.93 -2.37 12.32
C TRP A 110 -1.92 -2.29 13.83
N ARG A 111 -2.91 -2.89 14.51
CA ARG A 111 -2.94 -2.95 15.98
C ARG A 111 -1.75 -3.72 16.55
N TRP A 112 -1.35 -4.81 15.90
CA TRP A 112 -0.17 -5.58 16.29
C TRP A 112 1.13 -4.78 16.08
N LEU A 113 1.28 -4.11 14.94
CA LEU A 113 2.44 -3.26 14.62
C LEU A 113 2.59 -2.10 15.62
N LEU A 114 1.50 -1.38 15.90
CA LEU A 114 1.48 -0.27 16.86
C LEU A 114 1.75 -0.74 18.29
N SER A 115 1.28 -1.94 18.65
CA SER A 115 1.56 -2.53 19.96
C SER A 115 3.05 -2.87 20.10
N ARG A 116 3.71 -3.37 19.05
CA ARG A 116 5.16 -3.63 19.05
C ARG A 116 5.99 -2.35 19.10
N ASP A 117 5.64 -1.34 18.33
CA ASP A 117 6.32 -0.03 18.36
C ASP A 117 6.34 0.54 19.79
N ARG A 118 5.22 0.43 20.53
CA ARG A 118 5.11 0.90 21.93
C ARG A 118 5.99 0.14 22.93
N HIS A 119 6.33 -1.12 22.68
CA HIS A 119 7.21 -1.90 23.57
C HIS A 119 8.70 -1.75 23.23
N SER A 120 9.03 -1.10 22.09
CA SER A 120 10.40 -0.93 21.60
C SER A 120 10.97 0.47 21.90
N GLY A 121 10.17 1.38 22.43
CA GLY A 121 10.59 2.70 22.94
C GLY A 121 10.57 2.73 24.45
#